data_AF-A0A538LMT6-F1
#
_entry.id   AF-A0A538LMT6-F1
#
_cell.length_a   1.000
_cell.length_b   1.000
_cell.length_c   1.000
_cell.angle_alpha   90.00
_cell.angle_beta   90.00
_cell.angle_gamma   90.00
#
_symmetry.space_group_name_H-M   'P 1'
#
loop_
_entity.id
_entity.type
_entity.pdbx_description
1 polymer ?
#
loop_
_entity_poly.entity_id
_entity_poly.type
_entity_poly.pdbx_seq_one_letter_code
_entity_poly.pdbx_strand_id
1 'polypeptide(L)'
;MGRRVRGLISATILPSRASEPAFERLMSYAIITVGGKQHRVREGERLLVDHLKLEEGKTFSPRVLLVGGDGNTDLAPSLTVTARVLGHQLGKKVRIGKYKKRTGYRRHNGYRSHLTQIEIEAIGAKKAAPAKKAEPKAAAAAPIPKAEAAAPAPARSAHPPKGYEDMSIAEIKEHVPGWRRPNIEAALEYEKANANRKGAIAALESALAAKEDH
;
A
#
# COMPACT_ATOMS: atom_id res chain seq x y z
N MET A 1 60.65 -28.09 -45.74
CA MET A 1 59.44 -28.56 -46.44
C MET A 1 58.30 -28.66 -45.44
N GLY A 2 57.38 -27.69 -45.46
CA GLY A 2 56.39 -27.46 -44.40
C GLY A 2 55.22 -28.46 -44.40
N ARG A 3 54.89 -28.98 -43.21
CA ARG A 3 53.59 -29.60 -42.95
C ARG A 3 52.66 -28.56 -42.35
N ARG A 4 51.63 -28.18 -43.13
CA ARG A 4 50.58 -27.24 -42.73
C ARG A 4 49.74 -27.86 -41.63
N VAL A 5 49.78 -27.29 -40.43
CA VAL A 5 48.80 -27.60 -39.38
C VAL A 5 47.58 -26.73 -39.63
N ARG A 6 46.62 -27.23 -40.41
CA ARG A 6 45.26 -26.66 -40.47
C ARG A 6 44.42 -27.36 -39.40
N GLY A 7 44.55 -26.89 -38.16
CA GLY A 7 43.64 -27.25 -37.09
C GLY A 7 42.31 -26.54 -37.30
N LEU A 8 41.24 -27.31 -37.45
CA LEU A 8 39.86 -26.82 -37.43
C LEU A 8 39.62 -26.04 -36.14
N ILE A 9 39.42 -24.73 -36.24
CA ILE A 9 38.75 -23.98 -35.19
C ILE A 9 37.27 -24.30 -35.35
N SER A 10 36.81 -25.32 -34.63
CA SER A 10 35.38 -25.57 -34.44
C SER A 10 34.79 -24.34 -33.78
N ALA A 11 34.14 -23.49 -34.56
CA ALA A 11 33.35 -22.38 -34.06
C ALA A 11 32.17 -22.97 -33.30
N THR A 12 32.33 -23.14 -31.99
CA THR A 12 31.21 -23.35 -31.08
C THR A 12 30.33 -22.12 -31.20
N ILE A 13 29.30 -22.23 -32.03
CA ILE A 13 28.23 -21.25 -32.19
C ILE A 13 27.64 -21.08 -30.78
N LEU A 14 28.01 -19.98 -30.12
CA LEU A 14 27.37 -19.59 -28.88
C LEU A 14 25.86 -19.49 -29.16
N PRO A 15 25.01 -20.03 -28.28
CA PRO A 15 23.58 -20.04 -28.49
C PRO A 15 23.10 -18.61 -28.76
N SER A 16 22.39 -18.47 -29.88
CA SER A 16 21.65 -17.27 -30.25
C SER A 16 20.91 -16.73 -29.04
N ARG A 17 21.00 -15.41 -28.88
CA ARG A 17 20.36 -14.53 -27.90
C ARG A 17 18.82 -14.65 -27.90
N ALA A 18 18.31 -15.85 -27.64
CA ALA A 18 16.90 -16.22 -27.68
C ALA A 18 16.31 -16.23 -26.26
N SER A 19 16.38 -15.06 -25.62
CA SER A 19 15.52 -14.66 -24.50
C SER A 19 15.84 -13.21 -24.13
N GLU A 20 15.77 -12.29 -25.09
CA GLU A 20 15.58 -10.90 -24.70
C GLU A 20 14.23 -10.82 -23.98
N PRO A 21 14.16 -10.17 -22.80
CA PRO A 21 12.88 -10.04 -22.10
C PRO A 21 11.89 -9.37 -23.06
N ALA A 22 10.61 -9.69 -22.92
CA ALA A 22 9.49 -9.19 -23.74
C ALA A 22 9.30 -7.65 -23.74
N PHE A 23 10.35 -6.89 -23.44
CA PHE A 23 10.47 -5.45 -23.58
C PHE A 23 10.41 -4.97 -25.04
N GLU A 24 10.40 -5.86 -26.03
CA GLU A 24 10.32 -5.43 -27.44
C GLU A 24 8.97 -5.64 -28.14
N ARG A 25 7.96 -6.25 -27.52
CA ARG A 25 6.79 -6.71 -28.30
C ARG A 25 5.42 -6.17 -27.90
N LEU A 26 5.38 -4.98 -27.33
CA LEU A 26 4.22 -4.09 -27.43
C LEU A 26 4.71 -2.68 -27.73
N MET A 27 4.07 -2.09 -28.73
CA MET A 27 4.55 -0.95 -29.50
C MET A 27 4.26 0.42 -28.85
N SER A 28 3.66 0.47 -27.65
CA SER A 28 3.36 1.71 -26.91
C SER A 28 3.94 1.70 -25.48
N TYR A 29 4.55 2.82 -25.06
CA TYR A 29 5.07 3.05 -23.71
C TYR A 29 4.84 4.50 -23.27
N ALA A 30 4.79 4.72 -21.95
CA ALA A 30 4.72 6.06 -21.37
C ALA A 30 5.92 6.31 -20.45
N ILE A 31 6.33 7.58 -20.33
CA ILE A 31 7.27 8.03 -19.30
C ILE A 31 6.47 8.83 -18.27
N ILE A 32 6.47 8.34 -17.03
CA ILE A 32 5.75 8.94 -15.91
C ILE A 32 6.71 9.49 -14.86
N THR A 33 6.31 10.54 -14.16
CA THR A 33 7.03 11.04 -12.97
C THR A 33 6.35 10.54 -11.70
N VAL A 34 7.08 9.78 -10.89
CA VAL A 34 6.60 9.27 -9.59
C VAL A 34 7.73 9.40 -8.57
N GLY A 35 7.43 9.94 -7.38
CA GLY A 35 8.43 10.11 -6.32
C GLY A 35 9.61 11.03 -6.70
N GLY A 36 9.43 11.90 -7.69
CA GLY A 36 10.49 12.77 -8.23
C GLY A 36 11.43 12.09 -9.23
N LYS A 37 11.21 10.81 -9.56
CA LYS A 37 11.96 10.06 -10.59
C LYS A 37 11.08 9.79 -11.81
N GLN A 38 11.72 9.62 -12.96
CA GLN A 38 11.05 9.27 -14.20
C GLN A 38 11.15 7.77 -14.45
N HIS A 39 10.05 7.16 -14.86
CA HIS A 39 9.95 5.74 -15.14
C HIS A 39 9.31 5.52 -16.51
N ARG A 40 9.93 4.67 -17.32
CA ARG A 40 9.33 4.14 -18.54
C ARG A 40 8.44 2.96 -18.14
N VAL A 41 7.17 3.02 -18.54
CA VAL A 41 6.16 2.05 -18.13
C VAL A 41 5.29 1.61 -19.31
N ARG A 42 4.72 0.41 -19.16
CA ARG A 42 3.72 -0.16 -20.04
C ARG A 42 2.46 -0.51 -19.26
N GLU A 43 1.36 -0.71 -19.99
CA GLU A 43 0.14 -1.26 -19.41
C GLU A 43 0.39 -2.67 -18.85
N GLY A 44 -0.14 -2.94 -17.65
CA GLY A 44 0.03 -4.20 -16.91
C GLY A 44 1.39 -4.37 -16.23
N GLU A 45 2.30 -3.39 -16.32
CA GLU A 45 3.62 -3.48 -15.71
C GLU A 45 3.56 -3.20 -14.20
N ARG A 46 4.36 -3.96 -13.44
CA ARG A 46 4.57 -3.75 -12.01
C ARG A 46 5.90 -3.08 -11.75
N LEU A 47 5.87 -1.99 -11.00
CA LEU A 47 7.04 -1.16 -10.74
C LEU A 47 7.22 -0.91 -9.24
N LEU A 48 8.49 -0.87 -8.81
CA LEU A 48 8.85 -0.39 -7.48
C LEU A 48 9.29 1.06 -7.55
N VAL A 49 8.54 1.90 -6.84
CA VAL A 49 8.75 3.34 -6.77
C VAL A 49 9.07 3.76 -5.34
N ASP A 50 9.52 5.01 -5.18
CA ASP A 50 9.71 5.61 -3.86
C ASP A 50 8.38 5.63 -3.07
N HIS A 51 8.47 5.75 -1.75
CA HIS A 51 7.31 5.65 -0.88
C HIS A 51 6.23 6.71 -1.19
N LEU A 52 5.01 6.24 -1.48
CA LEU A 52 3.82 7.07 -1.64
C LEU A 52 2.95 7.02 -0.39
N LYS A 53 2.41 8.17 0.03
CA LYS A 53 1.46 8.32 1.16
C LYS A 53 0.02 7.94 0.74
N LEU A 54 -0.13 6.79 0.08
CA LEU A 54 -1.41 6.27 -0.41
C LEU A 54 -1.59 4.88 0.18
N GLU A 55 -2.81 4.53 0.60
CA GLU A 55 -3.11 3.18 1.09
C GLU A 55 -3.08 2.13 -0.02
N GLU A 56 -2.93 0.87 0.39
CA GLU A 56 -2.95 -0.28 -0.48
C GLU A 56 -4.30 -0.41 -1.20
N GLY A 57 -4.26 -0.72 -2.49
CA GLY A 57 -5.44 -0.85 -3.34
C GLY A 57 -5.98 0.46 -3.91
N LYS A 58 -5.51 1.64 -3.45
CA LYS A 58 -5.92 2.92 -4.03
C LYS A 58 -5.34 3.13 -5.42
N THR A 59 -6.17 3.68 -6.31
CA THR A 59 -5.79 4.08 -7.65
C THR A 59 -5.41 5.56 -7.66
N PHE A 60 -4.33 5.91 -8.36
CA PHE A 60 -3.89 7.29 -8.55
C PHE A 60 -3.41 7.52 -9.98
N SER A 61 -3.41 8.79 -10.39
CA SER A 61 -2.98 9.19 -11.74
C SER A 61 -1.62 9.91 -11.66
N PRO A 62 -0.50 9.27 -12.03
CA PRO A 62 0.79 9.93 -12.08
C PRO A 62 0.88 10.95 -13.22
N ARG A 63 1.81 11.91 -13.09
CA ARG A 63 2.09 12.88 -14.16
C ARG A 63 2.80 12.19 -15.32
N VAL A 64 2.23 12.32 -16.51
CA VAL A 64 2.81 11.82 -17.76
C VAL A 64 3.69 12.90 -18.38
N LEU A 65 4.86 12.52 -18.88
CA LEU A 65 5.77 13.42 -19.60
C LEU A 65 5.82 13.12 -21.09
N LEU A 66 5.75 11.84 -21.46
CA LEU A 66 5.93 11.41 -22.84
C LEU A 66 5.16 10.12 -23.07
N VAL A 67 4.55 9.99 -24.23
CA VAL A 67 4.01 8.73 -24.74
C VAL A 67 4.69 8.46 -26.07
N GLY A 68 5.24 7.26 -26.21
CA GLY A 68 5.96 6.84 -27.40
C GLY A 68 5.39 5.53 -27.94
N GLY A 69 5.28 5.44 -29.25
CA GLY A 69 4.98 4.19 -29.92
C GLY A 69 5.10 4.30 -31.43
N ASP A 70 5.54 3.21 -32.07
CA ASP A 70 5.63 3.10 -33.55
C ASP A 70 6.50 4.18 -34.23
N GLY A 71 7.53 4.66 -33.53
CA GLY A 71 8.46 5.67 -34.04
C GLY A 71 7.98 7.12 -33.87
N ASN A 72 6.73 7.34 -33.47
CA ASN A 72 6.23 8.67 -33.12
C ASN A 72 6.26 8.88 -31.60
N THR A 73 6.72 10.06 -31.20
CA THR A 73 6.87 10.44 -29.79
C THR A 73 6.09 11.72 -29.54
N ASP A 74 5.12 11.65 -28.63
CA ASP A 74 4.42 12.83 -28.13
C ASP A 74 5.06 13.29 -26.81
N LEU A 75 5.56 14.53 -26.82
CA LEU A 75 6.30 15.16 -25.71
C LEU A 75 5.37 15.88 -24.72
N ALA A 76 4.09 16.06 -25.05
CA ALA A 76 3.12 16.70 -24.16
C ALA A 76 1.74 16.04 -24.28
N PRO A 77 1.63 14.73 -23.99
CA PRO A 77 0.38 14.01 -24.13
C PRO A 77 -0.66 14.53 -23.13
N SER A 78 -1.88 14.82 -23.60
CA SER A 78 -3.06 15.07 -22.75
C SER A 78 -3.62 13.79 -22.10
N LEU A 79 -2.83 12.72 -22.16
CA LEU A 79 -3.21 11.37 -21.80
C LEU A 79 -3.09 11.16 -20.29
N THR A 80 -4.09 10.49 -19.71
CA THR A 80 -4.05 10.09 -18.30
C THR A 80 -3.54 8.66 -18.19
N VAL A 81 -2.55 8.44 -17.33
CA VAL A 81 -2.13 7.10 -16.90
C VAL A 81 -2.81 6.81 -15.56
N THR A 82 -3.34 5.61 -15.43
CA THR A 82 -3.99 5.14 -14.20
C THR A 82 -3.14 4.02 -13.59
N ALA A 83 -2.72 4.21 -12.33
CA ALA A 83 -1.89 3.27 -11.61
C ALA A 83 -2.55 2.87 -10.29
N ARG A 84 -2.41 1.62 -9.89
CA ARG A 84 -2.91 1.08 -8.63
C ARG A 84 -1.77 0.74 -7.69
N VAL A 85 -1.92 1.10 -6.41
CA VAL A 85 -0.99 0.69 -5.36
C VAL A 85 -1.31 -0.76 -4.97
N LEU A 86 -0.33 -1.66 -5.12
CA LEU A 86 -0.47 -3.03 -4.66
C LEU A 86 -0.13 -3.17 -3.18
N GLY A 87 0.92 -2.48 -2.72
CA GLY A 87 1.32 -2.51 -1.32
C GLY A 87 2.64 -1.79 -1.06
N HIS A 88 3.02 -1.72 0.22
CA HIS A 88 4.29 -1.13 0.63
C HIS A 88 5.27 -2.22 1.08
N GLN A 89 6.53 -2.09 0.65
CA GLN A 89 7.57 -3.04 1.03
C GLN A 89 8.88 -2.35 1.38
N LEU A 90 9.64 -3.00 2.26
CA LEU A 90 10.98 -2.55 2.62
C LEU A 90 12.00 -3.08 1.62
N GLY A 91 12.83 -2.17 1.11
CA GLY A 91 13.95 -2.50 0.25
C GLY A 91 15.05 -3.29 0.95
N LYS A 92 16.06 -3.65 0.15
CA LYS A 92 17.26 -4.33 0.65
C LYS A 92 17.98 -3.44 1.67
N LYS A 93 18.47 -4.04 2.76
CA LYS A 93 19.20 -3.32 3.81
C LYS A 93 20.55 -2.86 3.28
N VAL A 94 20.76 -1.56 3.23
CA VAL A 94 22.06 -0.94 2.98
C VAL A 94 22.77 -0.80 4.32
N ARG A 95 23.97 -1.38 4.44
CA ARG A 95 24.82 -1.26 5.64
C ARG A 95 25.83 -0.14 5.40
N ILE A 96 25.73 0.94 6.18
CA ILE A 96 26.58 2.12 6.08
C ILE A 96 27.60 2.08 7.23
N GLY A 97 28.86 1.88 6.91
CA GLY A 97 29.96 1.95 7.87
C GLY A 97 30.70 3.29 7.75
N LYS A 98 30.81 4.06 8.84
CA LYS A 98 31.71 5.22 8.95
C LYS A 98 32.94 4.82 9.76
N TYR A 99 34.12 5.16 9.26
CA TYR A 99 35.39 4.90 9.93
C TYR A 99 36.31 6.12 9.83
N LYS A 100 36.98 6.47 10.92
CA LYS A 100 38.06 7.46 10.95
C LYS A 100 39.34 6.80 11.47
N LYS A 101 40.41 6.89 10.68
CA LYS A 101 41.71 6.28 10.99
C LYS A 101 42.30 6.91 12.27
N ARG A 102 42.96 6.10 13.11
CA ARG A 102 43.69 6.50 14.34
C ARG A 102 42.87 7.23 15.43
N THR A 103 41.57 7.46 15.23
CA THR A 103 40.68 8.07 16.25
C THR A 103 39.84 7.01 16.98
N GLY A 104 39.92 5.73 16.61
CA GLY A 104 39.05 4.67 17.14
C GLY A 104 37.58 4.76 16.70
N TYR A 105 37.20 5.81 15.96
CA TYR A 105 35.84 6.04 15.51
C TYR A 105 35.44 5.04 14.41
N ARG A 106 34.52 4.14 14.76
CA ARG A 106 33.85 3.18 13.87
C ARG A 106 32.36 3.19 14.20
N ARG A 107 31.50 3.43 13.22
CA ARG A 107 30.03 3.38 13.36
C ARG A 107 29.44 2.56 12.23
N HIS A 108 28.55 1.64 12.55
CA HIS A 108 27.78 0.89 11.57
C HIS A 108 26.31 1.26 11.75
N ASN A 109 25.69 1.76 10.69
CA ASN A 109 24.26 2.02 10.64
C ASN A 109 23.61 1.20 9.53
N GLY A 110 22.35 0.82 9.70
CA GLY A 110 21.55 0.21 8.66
C GLY A 110 20.53 1.21 8.12
N TYR A 111 20.32 1.21 6.81
CA TYR A 111 19.20 1.91 6.18
C TYR A 111 18.41 0.93 5.32
N ARG A 112 17.08 1.04 5.35
CA ARG A 112 16.18 0.37 4.40
C ARG A 112 15.32 1.46 3.76
N SER A 113 15.22 1.42 2.44
CA SER A 113 14.28 2.29 1.72
C SER A 113 12.87 1.74 1.88
N HIS A 114 11.91 2.61 2.16
CA HIS A 114 10.50 2.29 2.04
C HIS A 114 10.13 2.45 0.56
N LEU A 115 9.60 1.39 -0.03
CA LEU A 115 9.22 1.34 -1.44
C LEU A 115 7.73 1.03 -1.53
N THR A 116 7.10 1.52 -2.60
CA THR A 116 5.72 1.20 -2.91
C THR A 116 5.68 0.42 -4.21
N GLN A 117 4.98 -0.70 -4.23
CA GLN A 117 4.75 -1.47 -5.42
C GLN A 117 3.47 -0.98 -6.10
N ILE A 118 3.59 -0.59 -7.36
CA ILE A 118 2.48 -0.11 -8.18
C ILE A 118 2.30 -1.00 -9.39
N GLU A 119 1.07 -1.06 -9.89
CA GLU A 119 0.70 -1.70 -11.15
C GLU A 119 0.06 -0.65 -12.06
N ILE A 120 0.47 -0.60 -13.32
CA ILE A 120 -0.10 0.32 -14.31
C ILE A 120 -1.32 -0.34 -14.96
N GLU A 121 -2.50 0.24 -14.76
CA GLU A 121 -3.75 -0.35 -15.25
C GLU A 121 -4.04 0.04 -16.70
N ALA A 122 -3.82 1.32 -17.06
CA ALA A 122 -4.10 1.83 -18.40
C ALA A 122 -3.28 3.08 -18.74
N ILE A 123 -2.95 3.21 -20.03
CA ILE A 123 -2.31 4.36 -20.65
C ILE A 123 -3.28 4.88 -21.72
N GLY A 124 -4.11 5.87 -21.37
CA GLY A 124 -4.90 6.61 -22.36
C GLY A 124 -6.25 6.08 -22.82
N ALA A 125 -6.61 4.86 -22.45
CA ALA A 125 -7.98 4.38 -22.57
C ALA A 125 -8.52 4.08 -21.19
N LYS A 126 -9.63 4.73 -20.82
CA LYS A 126 -10.38 4.40 -19.61
C LYS A 126 -10.93 2.98 -19.79
N LYS A 127 -10.17 1.96 -19.40
CA LYS A 127 -10.67 0.59 -19.38
C LYS A 127 -11.80 0.55 -18.36
N ALA A 128 -13.03 0.43 -18.85
CA ALA A 128 -14.19 0.15 -18.02
C ALA A 128 -13.89 -1.09 -17.19
N ALA A 129 -14.19 -0.99 -15.89
CA ALA A 129 -13.95 -2.02 -14.90
C ALA A 129 -14.34 -3.41 -15.42
N PRO A 130 -13.45 -4.43 -15.36
CA PRO A 130 -13.93 -5.80 -15.38
C PRO A 130 -14.72 -6.02 -14.09
N ALA A 131 -15.98 -6.39 -14.30
CA ALA A 131 -16.94 -6.75 -13.28
C ALA A 131 -16.32 -7.61 -12.18
N LYS A 132 -16.76 -7.33 -10.94
CA LYS A 132 -16.74 -8.29 -9.84
C LYS A 132 -17.15 -9.66 -10.38
N LYS A 133 -16.17 -10.53 -10.58
CA LYS A 133 -16.40 -11.95 -10.71
C LYS A 133 -16.75 -12.42 -9.30
N ALA A 134 -18.04 -12.57 -9.08
CA ALA A 134 -18.61 -13.28 -7.96
C ALA A 134 -18.03 -14.70 -7.96
N GLU A 135 -17.34 -15.05 -6.88
CA GLU A 135 -17.22 -16.44 -6.47
C GLU A 135 -18.41 -16.79 -5.58
N PRO A 136 -18.98 -18.00 -5.76
CA PRO A 136 -20.30 -18.37 -5.30
C PRO A 136 -20.30 -18.69 -3.80
N LYS A 137 -21.31 -18.18 -3.10
CA LYS A 137 -21.71 -18.70 -1.80
C LYS A 137 -23.09 -19.35 -1.97
N ALA A 138 -23.10 -20.68 -2.09
CA ALA A 138 -24.25 -21.55 -1.83
C ALA A 138 -23.76 -22.60 -0.82
N ALA A 139 -24.09 -22.48 0.46
CA ALA A 139 -25.37 -22.78 1.10
C ALA A 139 -25.60 -24.29 1.29
N ALA A 140 -25.48 -24.74 2.54
CA ALA A 140 -26.16 -25.91 3.06
C ALA A 140 -26.98 -25.48 4.29
N ALA A 141 -28.31 -25.61 4.14
CA ALA A 141 -29.38 -25.87 5.12
C ALA A 141 -29.53 -24.99 6.39
N ALA A 142 -30.71 -24.63 6.90
CA ALA A 142 -32.14 -24.59 6.54
C ALA A 142 -32.83 -23.85 7.75
N PRO A 143 -34.17 -23.65 7.88
CA PRO A 143 -34.83 -22.33 7.76
C PRO A 143 -35.72 -21.94 8.97
N ILE A 144 -36.53 -20.87 8.80
CA ILE A 144 -37.81 -20.47 9.49
C ILE A 144 -37.65 -19.31 10.53
N PRO A 145 -38.51 -18.27 10.54
CA PRO A 145 -39.16 -17.52 9.45
C PRO A 145 -39.17 -15.97 9.65
N LYS A 146 -39.69 -15.26 8.64
CA LYS A 146 -40.05 -13.82 8.65
C LYS A 146 -41.12 -13.45 9.69
N ALA A 147 -40.99 -12.27 10.30
CA ALA A 147 -42.12 -11.38 10.62
C ALA A 147 -41.67 -9.91 10.63
N GLU A 148 -42.37 -9.09 9.87
CA GLU A 148 -42.27 -7.63 9.81
C GLU A 148 -42.71 -6.97 11.13
N ALA A 149 -42.13 -5.80 11.43
CA ALA A 149 -42.84 -4.55 11.76
C ALA A 149 -42.21 -3.75 12.92
N ALA A 150 -42.10 -2.45 12.66
CA ALA A 150 -42.12 -1.33 13.60
C ALA A 150 -40.95 -1.14 14.59
N ALA A 151 -40.35 0.04 14.49
CA ALA A 151 -39.39 0.58 15.45
C ALA A 151 -39.93 0.54 16.90
N PRO A 152 -39.05 0.15 17.83
CA PRO A 152 -38.78 1.05 18.95
C PRO A 152 -37.26 1.32 19.04
N ALA A 153 -36.91 2.53 19.46
CA ALA A 153 -35.54 3.02 19.59
C ALA A 153 -34.58 1.96 20.15
N PRO A 154 -33.45 1.64 19.48
CA PRO A 154 -32.60 0.56 19.94
C PRO A 154 -31.94 0.96 21.26
N ALA A 155 -32.10 0.08 22.24
CA ALA A 155 -31.30 0.01 23.44
C ALA A 155 -29.81 -0.05 23.06
N ARG A 156 -29.24 1.16 23.04
CA ARG A 156 -27.85 1.60 23.18
C ARG A 156 -26.82 0.47 23.36
N SER A 157 -26.25 0.02 22.25
CA SER A 157 -25.15 -0.94 22.16
C SER A 157 -23.86 -0.41 22.79
N ALA A 158 -23.21 -1.25 23.60
CA ALA A 158 -21.93 -1.03 24.25
C ALA A 158 -20.78 -1.01 23.22
N HIS A 159 -20.58 0.13 22.57
CA HIS A 159 -19.43 0.39 21.72
C HIS A 159 -18.81 1.72 22.17
N PRO A 160 -17.47 1.89 22.08
CA PRO A 160 -16.87 3.21 22.28
C PRO A 160 -17.56 4.25 21.39
N PRO A 161 -17.63 5.52 21.82
CA PRO A 161 -18.27 6.56 21.03
C PRO A 161 -17.64 6.64 19.64
N LYS A 162 -18.46 6.87 18.61
CA LYS A 162 -17.99 6.94 17.22
C LYS A 162 -16.91 8.02 17.08
N GLY A 163 -15.75 7.64 16.55
CA GLY A 163 -14.59 8.53 16.42
C GLY A 163 -13.64 8.53 17.63
N TYR A 164 -13.86 7.66 18.64
CA TYR A 164 -12.99 7.55 19.82
C TYR A 164 -11.52 7.24 19.47
N GLU A 165 -11.31 6.41 18.45
CA GLU A 165 -10.00 5.90 18.04
C GLU A 165 -9.05 7.02 17.58
N ASP A 166 -9.61 8.10 17.04
CA ASP A 166 -8.86 9.23 16.48
C ASP A 166 -8.57 10.34 17.51
N MET A 167 -9.17 10.28 18.71
CA MET A 167 -9.06 11.37 19.69
C MET A 167 -7.75 11.31 20.48
N SER A 168 -7.19 12.49 20.75
CA SER A 168 -6.02 12.66 21.61
C SER A 168 -6.37 12.47 23.10
N ILE A 169 -5.37 12.19 23.95
CA ILE A 169 -5.59 11.98 25.40
C ILE A 169 -6.21 13.23 26.06
N ALA A 170 -5.85 14.42 25.58
CA ALA A 170 -6.39 15.68 26.07
C ALA A 170 -7.88 15.83 25.70
N GLU A 171 -8.23 15.57 24.44
CA GLU A 171 -9.61 15.59 23.96
C GLU A 171 -10.49 14.58 24.71
N ILE A 172 -9.96 13.37 24.95
CA ILE A 172 -10.67 12.33 25.73
C ILE A 172 -10.94 12.85 27.15
N LYS A 173 -9.96 13.45 27.83
CA LYS A 173 -10.14 13.99 29.18
C LYS A 173 -11.25 15.06 29.26
N GLU A 174 -11.41 15.87 28.22
CA GLU A 174 -12.42 16.93 28.17
C GLU A 174 -13.82 16.41 27.88
N HIS A 175 -13.95 15.40 27.00
CA HIS A 175 -15.26 14.92 26.52
C HIS A 175 -15.86 13.80 27.38
N VAL A 176 -15.02 13.02 28.07
CA VAL A 176 -15.41 11.85 28.87
C VAL A 176 -16.49 12.16 29.94
N PRO A 177 -16.46 13.28 30.68
CA PRO A 177 -17.51 13.59 31.68
C PRO A 177 -18.93 13.68 31.08
N GLY A 178 -19.03 14.02 29.79
CA GLY A 178 -20.30 14.09 29.06
C GLY A 178 -20.78 12.75 28.51
N TRP A 179 -20.00 11.68 28.65
CA TRP A 179 -20.36 10.37 28.11
C TRP A 179 -21.25 9.58 29.06
N ARG A 180 -22.06 8.70 28.46
CA ARG A 180 -22.90 7.77 29.20
C ARG A 180 -22.03 6.62 29.71
N ARG A 181 -22.38 6.10 30.90
CA ARG A 181 -21.73 4.95 31.55
C ARG A 181 -21.37 3.79 30.58
N PRO A 182 -22.31 3.22 29.79
CA PRO A 182 -21.98 2.11 28.89
C PRO A 182 -20.95 2.46 27.80
N ASN A 183 -20.84 3.75 27.43
CA ASN A 183 -19.85 4.21 26.46
C ASN A 183 -18.45 4.35 27.11
N ILE A 184 -18.40 4.72 28.39
CA ILE A 184 -17.15 4.82 29.16
C ILE A 184 -16.58 3.42 29.40
N GLU A 185 -17.43 2.46 29.78
CA GLU A 185 -17.05 1.05 29.95
C GLU A 185 -16.53 0.44 28.64
N ALA A 186 -17.26 0.63 27.53
CA ALA A 186 -16.81 0.16 26.22
C ALA A 186 -15.51 0.82 25.74
N ALA A 187 -15.29 2.11 26.04
CA ALA A 187 -14.04 2.81 25.73
C ALA A 187 -12.87 2.30 26.58
N LEU A 188 -13.11 1.94 27.84
CA LEU A 188 -12.12 1.37 28.74
C LEU A 188 -11.69 -0.04 28.30
N GLU A 189 -12.65 -0.88 27.88
CA GLU A 189 -12.36 -2.19 27.31
C GLU A 189 -11.54 -2.07 26.00
N TYR A 190 -11.90 -1.11 25.14
CA TYR A 190 -11.16 -0.82 23.92
C TYR A 190 -9.72 -0.38 24.19
N GLU A 191 -9.50 0.53 25.14
CA GLU A 191 -8.15 0.98 25.50
C GLU A 191 -7.31 -0.14 26.12
N LYS A 192 -7.89 -0.97 27.00
CA LYS A 192 -7.19 -2.12 27.60
C LYS A 192 -6.82 -3.19 26.56
N ALA A 193 -7.66 -3.38 25.54
CA ALA A 193 -7.44 -4.36 24.48
C ALA A 193 -6.46 -3.91 23.39
N ASN A 194 -6.49 -2.64 22.98
CA ASN A 194 -5.83 -2.19 21.74
C ASN A 194 -4.62 -1.27 21.94
N ALA A 195 -4.76 -0.19 22.75
CA ALA A 195 -3.82 0.94 22.72
C ALA A 195 -3.08 1.19 24.05
N ASN A 196 -3.61 0.71 25.17
CA ASN A 196 -3.06 0.80 26.52
C ASN A 196 -2.51 2.20 26.90
N ARG A 197 -3.22 3.26 26.51
CA ARG A 197 -2.83 4.64 26.85
C ARG A 197 -3.15 4.91 28.33
N LYS A 198 -2.14 4.81 29.20
CA LYS A 198 -2.29 4.96 30.67
C LYS A 198 -3.07 6.23 31.09
N GLY A 199 -2.86 7.35 30.39
CA GLY A 199 -3.56 8.61 30.70
C GLY A 199 -5.05 8.61 30.31
N ALA A 200 -5.42 7.95 29.21
CA ALA A 200 -6.81 7.81 28.80
C ALA A 200 -7.58 6.84 29.70
N ILE A 201 -6.94 5.71 30.08
CA ILE A 201 -7.50 4.74 31.02
C ILE A 201 -7.78 5.40 32.37
N ALA A 202 -6.82 6.16 32.94
CA ALA A 202 -7.02 6.85 34.21
C ALA A 202 -8.18 7.87 34.15
N ALA A 203 -8.32 8.60 33.03
CA ALA A 203 -9.43 9.53 32.84
C ALA A 203 -10.78 8.79 32.75
N LEU A 204 -10.87 7.68 32.00
CA LEU A 204 -12.07 6.86 31.88
C LEU A 204 -12.45 6.19 33.22
N GLU A 205 -11.48 5.67 33.97
CA GLU A 205 -11.70 5.07 35.29
C GLU A 205 -12.20 6.11 36.30
N SER A 206 -11.62 7.32 36.32
CA SER A 206 -12.08 8.42 37.17
C SER A 206 -13.51 8.87 36.85
N ALA A 207 -13.87 8.88 35.57
CA ALA A 207 -15.21 9.29 35.13
C ALA A 207 -16.26 8.19 35.34
N LEU A 208 -15.86 6.90 35.27
CA LEU A 208 -16.72 5.80 35.64
C LEU A 208 -17.05 5.87 37.14
N ALA A 209 -16.03 6.06 38.00
CA ALA A 209 -16.23 6.23 39.44
C ALA A 209 -17.16 7.41 39.76
N ALA A 210 -16.95 8.57 39.11
CA ALA A 210 -17.82 9.74 39.29
C ALA A 210 -19.28 9.52 38.84
N LYS A 211 -19.57 8.48 38.04
CA LYS A 211 -20.93 8.07 37.65
C LYS A 211 -21.49 6.94 38.50
N GLU A 212 -20.69 6.31 39.33
CA GLU A 212 -21.12 5.31 40.33
C GLU A 212 -21.54 5.97 41.65
N ASP A 213 -20.94 7.11 41.98
CA ASP A 213 -21.22 7.88 43.19
C ASP A 213 -22.48 8.77 43.11
N HIS A 214 -23.17 8.81 41.95
CA HIS A 214 -24.34 9.64 41.65
C HIS A 214 -25.55 8.81 41.23
#